data_AF-A0A6S7J971-F1
#
_entry.id   AF-A0A6S7J971-F1
#
_cell.length_a   1.000
_cell.length_b   1.000
_cell.length_c   1.000
_cell.angle_alpha   90.00
_cell.angle_beta   90.00
_cell.angle_gamma   90.00
#
_symmetry.space_group_name_H-M   'P 1'
#
loop_
_entity.id
_entity.type
_entity.pdbx_description
1 polymer ?
#
loop_
_entity_poly.entity_id
_entity_poly.type
_entity_poly.pdbx_seq_one_letter_code
_entity_poly.pdbx_strand_id
1 'polypeptide(L)' 'LKTAFNWIFYAFSGYLESEQVLILWDRVLGYNSLEILAVLAHSIFAFRGKNLLGVTSAQGAEAVLNDITDIKV' A
#
# COMPACT_ATOMS: atom_id res chain seq x y z
N LEU A 1 8.56 7.73 -0.26
CA LEU A 1 8.48 7.48 -1.73
C LEU A 1 9.02 6.11 -2.12
N LYS A 2 10.22 5.71 -1.66
CA LYS A 2 10.81 4.40 -1.99
C LYS A 2 9.90 3.21 -1.65
N THR A 3 9.24 3.23 -0.49
CA THR A 3 8.28 2.18 -0.07
C THR A 3 7.09 2.06 -1.03
N ALA A 4 6.45 3.19 -1.35
CA ALA A 4 5.30 3.24 -2.25
C ALA A 4 5.65 2.78 -3.68
N PHE A 5 6.86 3.12 -4.13
CA PHE A 5 7.37 2.67 -5.42
C PHE A 5 7.42 1.15 -5.49
N ASN A 6 7.97 0.48 -4.46
CA ASN A 6 8.01 -0.98 -4.43
C ASN A 6 6.61 -1.61 -4.41
N TRP A 7 5.66 -1.04 -3.65
CA TRP A 7 4.29 -1.52 -3.66
C TRP A 7 3.66 -1.48 -5.06
N ILE A 8 3.79 -0.35 -5.75
CA ILE A 8 3.21 -0.18 -7.08
C ILE A 8 3.94 -1.07 -8.10
N PHE A 9 5.28 -1.10 -8.06
CA PHE A 9 6.11 -1.87 -8.98
C PHE A 9 5.83 -3.38 -8.89
N TYR A 10 5.65 -3.90 -7.67
CA TYR A 10 5.30 -5.30 -7.42
C TYR A 10 3.79 -5.55 -7.35
N ALA A 11 2.95 -4.56 -7.68
CA ALA A 11 1.49 -4.63 -7.56
C ALA A 11 1.01 -5.23 -6.22
N PHE A 12 1.67 -4.83 -5.13
CA PHE A 12 1.44 -5.30 -3.76
C PHE A 12 1.68 -6.80 -3.50
N SER A 13 2.28 -7.52 -4.46
CA SER A 13 2.71 -8.91 -4.26
C SER A 13 3.81 -8.99 -3.19
N GLY A 14 3.66 -9.91 -2.25
CA GLY A 14 4.58 -10.06 -1.09
C GLY A 14 4.38 -9.00 0.00
N TYR A 15 3.43 -8.08 -0.19
CA TYR A 15 3.02 -7.07 0.79
C TYR A 15 1.62 -7.39 1.34
N LEU A 16 0.68 -7.77 0.47
CA LEU A 16 -0.65 -8.24 0.86
C LEU A 16 -0.70 -9.77 0.91
N GLU A 17 -1.68 -10.30 1.65
CA GLU A 17 -2.03 -11.72 1.58
C GLU A 17 -2.48 -12.11 0.17
N SER A 18 -2.20 -13.34 -0.24
CA SER A 18 -2.47 -13.81 -1.61
C SER A 18 -3.92 -13.58 -2.05
N GLU A 19 -4.89 -13.77 -1.16
CA GLU A 19 -6.32 -13.52 -1.46
C GLU A 19 -6.59 -12.04 -1.74
N GLN A 20 -6.02 -11.15 -0.94
CA GLN A 20 -6.16 -9.69 -1.09
C GLN A 20 -5.49 -9.20 -2.38
N VAL A 21 -4.37 -9.80 -2.78
CA VAL A 21 -3.72 -9.56 -4.07
C VAL A 21 -4.66 -9.95 -5.22
N LEU A 22 -5.31 -11.12 -5.16
CA LEU A 22 -6.26 -11.54 -6.20
C LEU A 22 -7.45 -10.58 -6.31
N ILE A 23 -8.03 -10.15 -5.20
CA ILE A 23 -9.14 -9.17 -5.17
C ILE A 23 -8.69 -7.82 -5.78
N LEU A 24 -7.47 -7.37 -5.48
CA LEU A 24 -6.90 -6.18 -6.10
C LEU A 24 -6.80 -6.34 -7.63
N TRP A 25 -6.35 -7.49 -8.09
CA TRP A 25 -6.26 -7.80 -9.53
C TRP A 25 -7.64 -7.87 -10.20
N ASP A 26 -8.66 -8.40 -9.54
CA ASP A 26 -10.04 -8.37 -10.05
C ASP A 26 -10.50 -6.94 -10.31
N ARG A 27 -10.17 -5.99 -9.41
CA ARG A 27 -10.49 -4.57 -9.58
C ARG A 27 -9.68 -3.90 -10.69
N VAL A 28 -8.39 -4.22 -10.80
CA VAL A 28 -7.53 -3.72 -11.89
C VAL A 28 -8.08 -4.17 -13.24
N LEU A 29 -8.46 -5.45 -13.37
CA LEU A 29 -9.05 -5.99 -14.59
C LEU A 29 -10.42 -5.37 -14.88
N GLY A 30 -11.28 -5.25 -13.87
CA GLY A 30 -12.62 -4.67 -14.01
C GLY A 30 -12.61 -3.18 -14.40
N TYR A 31 -11.63 -2.42 -13.90
CA TYR A 31 -11.46 -1.00 -14.22
C TYR A 31 -10.58 -0.75 -15.45
N ASN A 32 -9.88 -1.78 -15.94
CA ASN A 32 -8.97 -1.74 -17.07
C ASN A 32 -7.89 -0.64 -16.97
N SER A 33 -7.38 -0.40 -15.76
CA SER A 33 -6.34 0.60 -15.49
C SER A 33 -5.56 0.27 -14.22
N LEU A 34 -4.27 0.62 -14.23
CA LEU A 34 -3.35 0.44 -13.08
C LEU A 34 -3.41 1.58 -12.07
N GLU A 35 -4.19 2.63 -12.32
CA GLU A 35 -4.36 3.76 -11.39
C GLU A 35 -4.83 3.32 -10.00
N ILE A 36 -5.58 2.21 -9.93
CA ILE A 36 -6.02 1.58 -8.68
C ILE A 36 -4.84 1.25 -7.75
N LEU A 37 -3.68 0.88 -8.28
CA LEU A 37 -2.48 0.61 -7.48
C LEU A 37 -1.98 1.88 -6.79
N ALA A 38 -2.00 3.01 -7.49
CA ALA A 38 -1.60 4.30 -6.93
C ALA A 38 -2.63 4.82 -5.90
N VAL A 39 -3.92 4.62 -6.17
CA VAL A 39 -5.01 4.93 -5.24
C VAL A 39 -4.88 4.12 -3.96
N LEU A 40 -4.59 2.82 -4.06
CA LEU A 40 -4.35 1.97 -2.89
C LEU A 40 -3.13 2.46 -2.11
N ALA A 41 -2.00 2.73 -2.77
CA ALA A 41 -0.80 3.25 -2.11
C ALA A 41 -1.11 4.56 -1.35
N HIS A 42 -1.81 5.51 -1.98
CA HIS A 42 -2.24 6.74 -1.34
C HIS A 42 -3.15 6.49 -0.13
N SER A 43 -4.09 5.54 -0.25
CA SER A 43 -5.01 5.18 0.83
C SER A 43 -4.27 4.63 2.05
N ILE A 44 -3.20 3.85 1.85
CA ILE A 44 -2.33 3.35 2.93
C ILE A 44 -1.64 4.52 3.65
N PHE A 45 -1.11 5.51 2.90
CA PHE A 45 -0.53 6.71 3.51
C PHE A 45 -1.56 7.50 4.31
N ALA A 46 -2.76 7.69 3.77
CA ALA A 46 -3.84 8.39 4.46
C ALA A 46 -4.26 7.65 5.74
N PHE A 47 -4.40 6.33 5.67
CA PHE A 47 -4.75 5.47 6.81
C PHE A 47 -3.70 5.53 7.93
N ARG A 48 -2.41 5.49 7.58
CA ARG A 48 -1.29 5.60 8.54
C ARG A 48 -0.91 7.05 8.86
N GLY A 49 -1.60 8.05 8.31
CA GLY A 49 -1.23 9.47 8.42
C GLY A 49 -1.05 9.97 9.84
N LYS A 50 -1.93 9.57 10.77
CA LYS A 50 -1.81 9.93 12.20
C LYS A 50 -0.55 9.36 12.85
N ASN A 51 -0.20 8.12 12.52
CA ASN A 51 1.01 7.48 13.04
C ASN A 51 2.27 8.12 12.45
N LEU A 52 2.23 8.48 11.16
CA LEU A 52 3.33 9.14 10.48
C LEU A 52 3.64 10.52 11.06
N LEU A 53 2.63 11.29 11.48
CA LEU A 53 2.82 12.59 12.11
C LEU A 53 3.59 12.52 13.44
N GLY A 54 3.56 11.37 14.12
CA GLY A 54 4.29 11.13 15.35
C GLY A 54 5.76 10.71 15.15
N VAL A 55 6.18 10.47 13.91
CA VAL A 55 7.52 9.96 13.62
C VAL A 55 8.44 11.07 13.12
N THR A 56 9.63 11.15 13.71
CA THR A 56 10.63 12.18 13.43
C THR A 56 11.79 11.69 12.57
N SER A 57 11.82 10.41 12.19
CA SER A 57 12.88 9.80 11.38
C SER A 57 12.35 9.09 10.15
N ALA A 58 13.13 9.11 9.06
CA ALA A 58 12.77 8.41 7.82
C ALA A 58 12.64 6.89 8.03
N GLN A 59 13.51 6.28 8.83
CA GLN A 59 13.42 4.85 9.17
C GLN A 59 12.16 4.50 9.96
N GLY A 60 11.75 5.35 10.91
CA GLY A 60 10.51 5.12 11.64
C GLY A 60 9.29 5.22 10.71
N ALA A 61 9.31 6.15 9.75
CA ALA A 61 8.22 6.30 8.80
C ALA A 61 8.12 5.07 7.88
N GLU A 62 9.27 4.52 7.44
CA GLU A 62 9.31 3.26 6.69
C GLU A 62 8.78 2.09 7.52
N ALA A 63 9.12 2.01 8.82
CA ALA A 63 8.60 0.96 9.70
C ALA A 63 7.08 1.02 9.84
N VAL A 64 6.52 2.22 10.07
CA VAL A 64 5.06 2.44 10.18
C VAL A 64 4.33 2.09 8.87
N LEU A 65 4.96 2.37 7.72
CA LEU A 65 4.37 2.07 6.41
C LEU A 65 4.47 0.60 6.05
N ASN A 66 5.56 -0.07 6.43
CA ASN A 66 5.75 -1.51 6.15
C ASN A 66 4.85 -2.40 7.03
N ASP A 67 4.33 -1.87 8.14
CA ASP A 67 3.28 -2.53 8.90
C ASP A 67 1.91 -2.36 8.19
N ILE A 68 1.62 -3.31 7.31
CA ILE A 68 0.39 -3.39 6.51
C ILE A 68 -0.54 -4.52 6.97
N THR A 69 -0.25 -5.13 8.12
CA THR A 69 -0.94 -6.32 8.67
C THR A 69 -2.43 -6.10 8.92
N ASP A 70 -2.87 -4.85 9.11
CA ASP A 70 -4.27 -4.49 9.38
C ASP A 70 -5.05 -4.00 8.15
N ILE A 71 -4.42 -3.95 6.98
CA ILE A 71 -5.03 -3.34 5.78
C ILE A 71 -5.92 -4.38 5.09
N LYS A 72 -7.22 -4.11 5.08
CA LYS A 72 -8.20 -4.88 4.32
C LYS A 72 -8.57 -4.13 3.05
N VAL A 73 -8.48 -4.84 1.93
CA VAL A 73 -8.70 -4.40 0.55
C VAL A 73 -9.93 -5.10 0.01
#